data_AF-B2LVB1-F1
#
_entry.id   AF-B2LVB1-F1
#
_cell.length_a   1.000
_cell.length_b   1.000
_cell.length_c   1.000
_cell.angle_alpha   90.00
_cell.angle_beta   90.00
_cell.angle_gamma   90.00
#
_symmetry.space_group_name_H-M   'P 1'
#
loop_
_entity.id
_entity.type
_entity.pdbx_description
1 polymer ?
#
loop_
_entity_poly.entity_id
_entity_poly.type
_entity_poly.pdbx_seq_one_letter_code
_entity_poly.pdbx_strand_id
1 'polypeptide(L)'
;WLFLKSVPHFSVAAPRGNVTSLSLISNRIHHLHNFDFVHLPNLRRLNLKWNCPPISFSPMHFPCHMTIEPQTFLHATKLEDLNLSYNSITTVPALPKSLVNLTLSHTNILTLDHTSFAGLHALRFLYMDGNCYYSNPCSRAVEVAPDAFLSLRKLTHLSLKYNNLTAVPRNLPPSLEYLLLSYNHIVKLT
;
A
#
# COMPACT_ATOMS: atom_id res chain seq x y z
N TRP A 1 16.73 14.30 -6.21
CA TRP A 1 15.48 13.80 -6.82
C TRP A 1 15.73 13.55 -8.30
N LEU A 2 15.34 12.40 -8.84
CA LEU A 2 15.56 12.05 -10.25
C LEU A 2 14.38 12.44 -11.16
N PHE A 3 13.21 12.72 -10.59
CA PHE A 3 11.99 13.12 -11.31
C PHE A 3 11.57 12.14 -12.42
N LEU A 4 11.84 10.85 -12.23
CA LEU A 4 11.53 9.79 -13.20
C LEU A 4 10.02 9.73 -13.48
N LYS A 5 9.62 9.49 -14.72
CA LYS A 5 8.22 9.33 -15.12
C LYS A 5 7.77 7.88 -15.25
N SER A 6 8.74 6.95 -15.28
CA SER A 6 8.54 5.51 -15.36
C SER A 6 9.61 4.78 -14.54
N VAL A 7 9.38 3.49 -14.28
CA VAL A 7 10.38 2.62 -13.66
C VAL A 7 11.59 2.51 -14.61
N PRO A 8 12.83 2.71 -14.14
CA PRO A 8 14.00 2.64 -15.01
C PRO A 8 14.25 1.21 -15.46
N HIS A 9 14.46 1.03 -16.76
CA HIS A 9 14.95 -0.23 -17.32
C HIS A 9 16.46 -0.26 -17.27
N PHE A 10 17.02 -1.17 -16.46
CA PHE A 10 18.46 -1.36 -16.39
C PHE A 10 18.97 -2.18 -17.59
N SER A 11 20.11 -1.77 -18.15
CA SER A 11 20.80 -2.51 -19.22
C SER A 11 21.05 -3.97 -18.84
N VAL A 12 21.14 -4.85 -19.85
CA VAL A 12 21.43 -6.27 -19.65
C VAL A 12 22.77 -6.50 -18.96
N ALA A 13 23.74 -5.60 -19.18
CA ALA A 13 25.05 -5.63 -18.55
C ALA A 13 25.04 -5.23 -17.06
N ALA A 14 23.94 -4.60 -16.58
CA ALA A 14 23.83 -4.26 -15.16
C ALA A 14 23.59 -5.53 -14.32
N PRO A 15 24.11 -5.59 -13.09
CA PRO A 15 23.96 -6.74 -12.20
C PRO A 15 22.54 -6.81 -11.57
N ARG A 16 21.51 -6.89 -12.42
CA ARG A 16 20.08 -6.88 -12.04
C ARG A 16 19.72 -8.01 -11.08
N GLY A 17 20.41 -9.15 -11.19
CA GLY A 17 20.26 -10.28 -10.27
C GLY A 17 20.70 -9.98 -8.83
N ASN A 18 21.54 -8.97 -8.61
CA ASN A 18 22.03 -8.64 -7.26
C ASN A 18 21.13 -7.63 -6.55
N VAL A 19 20.20 -7.00 -7.26
CA VAL A 19 19.32 -5.97 -6.71
C VAL A 19 18.26 -6.61 -5.82
N THR A 20 18.34 -6.33 -4.52
CA THR A 20 17.37 -6.79 -3.51
C THR A 20 16.47 -5.68 -2.99
N SER A 21 16.85 -4.42 -3.21
CA SER A 21 16.10 -3.24 -2.75
C SER A 21 16.13 -2.17 -3.81
N LEU A 22 14.96 -1.62 -4.14
CA LEU A 22 14.79 -0.53 -5.11
C LEU A 22 13.99 0.60 -4.46
N SER A 23 14.56 1.81 -4.46
CA SER A 23 13.93 3.02 -3.97
C SER A 23 13.64 3.96 -5.12
N LEU A 24 12.36 4.30 -5.29
CA LEU A 24 11.84 5.23 -6.30
C LEU A 24 11.06 6.36 -5.63
N ILE A 25 11.41 6.70 -4.38
CA ILE A 25 10.71 7.70 -3.57
C ILE A 25 10.69 9.07 -4.27
N SER A 26 9.51 9.70 -4.27
CA SER A 26 9.21 11.01 -4.87
C SER A 26 9.82 11.24 -6.26
N ASN A 27 9.59 10.26 -7.13
CA ASN A 27 9.61 10.49 -8.57
C ASN A 27 8.20 10.90 -9.03
N ARG A 28 7.90 10.77 -10.32
CA ARG A 28 6.65 11.17 -10.98
C ARG A 28 6.07 9.99 -11.76
N ILE A 29 6.21 8.78 -11.21
CA ILE A 29 5.78 7.53 -11.84
C ILE A 29 4.28 7.38 -11.57
N HIS A 30 3.45 7.78 -12.52
CA HIS A 30 1.99 7.70 -12.38
C HIS A 30 1.42 6.40 -12.96
N HIS A 31 2.21 5.69 -13.78
CA HIS A 31 1.80 4.47 -14.45
C HIS A 31 2.81 3.37 -14.13
N LEU A 32 2.32 2.26 -13.59
CA LEU A 32 3.08 1.04 -13.39
C LEU A 32 2.57 -0.06 -14.30
N HIS A 33 3.50 -0.73 -14.96
CA HIS A 33 3.23 -1.74 -15.97
C HIS A 33 3.58 -3.15 -15.50
N ASN A 34 3.03 -4.17 -16.15
CA ASN A 34 3.25 -5.57 -15.82
C ASN A 34 4.73 -6.00 -15.90
N PHE A 35 5.53 -5.31 -16.72
CA PHE A 35 6.93 -5.65 -17.00
C PHE A 35 7.95 -4.88 -16.15
N ASP A 36 7.52 -3.87 -15.38
CA ASP A 36 8.41 -2.91 -14.72
C ASP A 36 9.43 -3.56 -13.78
N PHE A 37 9.06 -4.64 -13.09
CA PHE A 37 9.91 -5.28 -12.09
C PHE A 37 10.36 -6.70 -12.48
N VAL A 38 9.96 -7.19 -13.65
CA VAL A 38 10.25 -8.56 -14.12
C VAL A 38 11.76 -8.83 -14.20
N HIS A 39 12.53 -7.80 -14.51
CA HIS A 39 13.98 -7.91 -14.68
C HIS A 39 14.77 -7.86 -13.36
N LEU A 40 14.09 -7.79 -12.21
CA LEU A 40 14.68 -7.75 -10.86
C LEU A 40 14.26 -8.99 -10.06
N PRO A 41 14.77 -10.19 -10.41
CA PRO A 41 14.25 -11.47 -9.90
C PRO A 41 14.50 -11.70 -8.39
N ASN A 42 15.40 -10.92 -7.78
CA ASN A 42 15.76 -11.03 -6.37
C ASN A 42 15.28 -9.83 -5.53
N LEU A 43 14.37 -9.02 -6.08
CA LEU A 43 13.83 -7.86 -5.38
C LEU A 43 13.02 -8.30 -4.15
N ARG A 44 13.40 -7.78 -2.98
CA ARG A 44 12.76 -8.01 -1.69
C ARG A 44 12.11 -6.76 -1.12
N ARG A 45 12.63 -5.57 -1.45
CA ARG A 45 12.09 -4.29 -0.96
C ARG A 45 11.85 -3.32 -2.11
N LEU A 46 10.65 -2.76 -2.19
CA LEU A 46 10.27 -1.78 -3.20
C LEU A 46 9.61 -0.58 -2.53
N ASN A 47 10.19 0.60 -2.74
CA ASN A 47 9.63 1.84 -2.22
C ASN A 47 9.21 2.76 -3.35
N LEU A 48 7.89 2.91 -3.53
CA LEU A 48 7.22 3.77 -4.51
C LEU A 48 6.56 4.97 -3.85
N LYS A 49 6.89 5.26 -2.59
CA LYS A 49 6.31 6.36 -1.82
C LYS A 49 6.37 7.69 -2.58
N TRP A 50 5.30 8.49 -2.51
CA TRP A 50 5.25 9.86 -3.04
C TRP A 50 5.44 10.01 -4.56
N ASN A 51 5.09 9.01 -5.37
CA ASN A 51 5.19 9.14 -6.83
C ASN A 51 4.00 9.87 -7.47
N CYS A 52 2.84 9.81 -6.83
CA CYS A 52 1.60 10.37 -7.35
C CYS A 52 0.70 10.84 -6.18
N PRO A 53 1.11 11.87 -5.42
CA PRO A 53 0.42 12.24 -4.18
C PRO A 53 -1.06 12.61 -4.42
N PRO A 54 -1.97 12.24 -3.49
CA PRO A 54 -3.32 12.81 -3.45
C PRO A 54 -3.31 14.35 -3.51
N ILE A 55 -4.37 14.93 -4.06
CA ILE A 55 -4.46 16.37 -4.37
C ILE A 55 -4.11 17.27 -3.18
N SER A 56 -4.50 16.89 -1.97
CA SER A 56 -4.28 17.66 -0.75
C SER A 56 -2.81 17.68 -0.29
N PHE A 57 -2.00 16.71 -0.73
CA PHE A 57 -0.56 16.67 -0.46
C PHE A 57 0.28 17.30 -1.56
N SER A 58 -0.29 17.54 -2.73
CA SER A 58 0.39 18.23 -3.82
C SER A 58 0.56 19.72 -3.44
N PRO A 59 1.79 20.28 -3.43
CA PRO A 59 2.02 21.69 -3.05
C PRO A 59 1.23 22.69 -3.90
N MET A 60 0.87 22.30 -5.12
CA MET A 60 0.08 23.10 -6.06
C MET A 60 -1.35 22.56 -6.24
N HIS A 61 -1.78 21.62 -5.38
CA HIS A 61 -3.07 20.95 -5.48
C HIS A 61 -3.35 20.34 -6.87
N PHE A 62 -2.30 19.84 -7.53
CA PHE A 62 -2.49 19.09 -8.76
C PHE A 62 -3.07 17.71 -8.46
N PRO A 63 -4.18 17.32 -9.09
CA PRO A 63 -4.70 15.97 -8.97
C PRO A 63 -3.71 14.99 -9.59
N CYS A 64 -3.59 13.82 -8.97
CA CYS A 64 -2.84 12.70 -9.50
C CYS A 64 -3.71 11.45 -9.41
N HIS A 65 -3.53 10.52 -10.34
CA HIS A 65 -4.13 9.21 -10.29
C HIS A 65 -3.09 8.19 -10.76
N MET A 66 -2.74 7.26 -9.88
CA MET A 66 -1.76 6.23 -10.19
C MET A 66 -2.48 5.01 -10.76
N THR A 67 -2.10 4.59 -11.97
CA THR A 67 -2.61 3.36 -12.58
C THR A 67 -1.60 2.23 -12.37
N ILE A 68 -2.08 1.07 -11.93
CA ILE A 68 -1.26 -0.12 -11.70
C ILE A 68 -1.86 -1.26 -12.51
N GLU A 69 -1.09 -1.82 -13.43
CA GLU A 69 -1.53 -3.00 -14.18
C GLU A 69 -1.59 -4.25 -13.27
N PRO A 70 -2.50 -5.22 -13.55
CA PRO A 70 -2.80 -6.31 -12.61
C PRO A 70 -1.63 -7.21 -12.22
N GLN A 71 -0.61 -7.36 -13.08
CA GLN A 71 0.53 -8.25 -12.87
C GLN A 71 1.81 -7.50 -12.45
N THR A 72 1.75 -6.18 -12.25
CA THR A 72 2.92 -5.34 -11.91
C THR A 72 3.75 -5.92 -10.77
N PHE A 73 3.12 -6.32 -9.65
CA PHE A 73 3.84 -6.83 -8.47
C PHE A 73 3.92 -8.36 -8.42
N LEU A 74 3.11 -9.08 -9.18
CA LEU A 74 3.00 -10.54 -9.09
C LEU A 74 4.27 -11.26 -9.59
N HIS A 75 5.00 -10.66 -10.51
CA HIS A 75 6.29 -11.19 -10.98
C HIS A 75 7.42 -11.03 -9.95
N ALA A 76 7.31 -10.10 -9.00
CA ALA A 76 8.27 -9.90 -7.93
C ALA A 76 8.04 -10.92 -6.80
N THR A 77 8.22 -12.21 -7.12
CA THR A 77 7.85 -13.35 -6.25
C THR A 77 8.62 -13.44 -4.93
N LYS A 78 9.70 -12.67 -4.76
CA LYS A 78 10.50 -12.56 -3.52
C LYS A 78 10.25 -11.25 -2.76
N LEU A 79 9.29 -10.44 -3.20
CA LEU A 79 9.02 -9.15 -2.59
C LEU A 79 8.44 -9.34 -1.18
N GLU A 80 9.11 -8.77 -0.20
CA GLU A 80 8.78 -8.86 1.22
C GLU A 80 8.28 -7.52 1.77
N ASP A 81 8.79 -6.40 1.26
CA ASP A 81 8.44 -5.05 1.71
C ASP A 81 8.00 -4.19 0.53
N LEU A 82 6.77 -3.68 0.61
CA LEU A 82 6.21 -2.77 -0.37
C LEU A 82 5.65 -1.51 0.31
N ASN A 83 6.15 -0.35 -0.14
CA ASN A 83 5.64 0.94 0.26
C ASN A 83 5.01 1.68 -0.93
N LEU A 84 3.68 1.81 -0.90
CA LEU A 84 2.87 2.57 -1.86
C LEU A 84 2.28 3.84 -1.23
N SER A 85 2.75 4.26 -0.05
CA SER A 85 2.19 5.43 0.64
C SER A 85 2.30 6.71 -0.17
N TYR A 86 1.37 7.64 0.04
CA TYR A 86 1.32 8.91 -0.69
C TYR A 86 1.24 8.71 -2.21
N ASN A 87 0.45 7.72 -2.64
CA ASN A 87 0.05 7.56 -4.03
C ASN A 87 -1.48 7.57 -4.11
N SER A 88 -2.00 8.26 -5.12
CA SER A 88 -3.42 8.41 -5.37
C SER A 88 -3.97 7.15 -6.06
N ILE A 89 -4.02 6.06 -5.29
CA ILE A 89 -4.64 4.78 -5.64
C ILE A 89 -5.92 4.60 -4.82
N THR A 90 -6.93 3.98 -5.43
CA THR A 90 -8.25 3.76 -4.82
C THR A 90 -8.55 2.30 -4.48
N THR A 91 -7.72 1.38 -4.94
CA THR A 91 -7.84 -0.07 -4.69
C THR A 91 -6.49 -0.66 -4.30
N VAL A 92 -6.52 -1.78 -3.58
CA VAL A 92 -5.31 -2.57 -3.31
C VAL A 92 -4.96 -3.34 -4.59
N PRO A 93 -3.73 -3.23 -5.13
CA PRO A 93 -3.32 -4.01 -6.31
C PRO A 93 -3.17 -5.49 -5.95
N ALA A 94 -3.08 -6.36 -6.95
CA ALA A 94 -2.70 -7.75 -6.71
C ALA A 94 -1.24 -7.84 -6.25
N LEU A 95 -1.00 -8.58 -5.16
CA LEU A 95 0.28 -8.61 -4.45
C LEU A 95 0.84 -10.04 -4.34
N PRO A 96 2.17 -10.21 -4.34
CA PRO A 96 2.79 -11.53 -4.23
C PRO A 96 2.63 -12.09 -2.82
N LYS A 97 2.44 -13.42 -2.73
CA LYS A 97 2.25 -14.14 -1.45
C LYS A 97 3.44 -14.06 -0.49
N SER A 98 4.61 -13.65 -0.98
CA SER A 98 5.84 -13.44 -0.21
C SER A 98 5.80 -12.20 0.69
N LEU A 99 4.83 -11.30 0.50
CA LEU A 99 4.81 -10.00 1.15
C LEU A 99 4.65 -10.12 2.67
N VAL A 100 5.49 -9.39 3.40
CA VAL A 100 5.56 -9.36 4.87
C VAL A 100 5.16 -7.99 5.41
N ASN A 101 5.61 -6.92 4.75
CA ASN A 101 5.32 -5.53 5.10
C ASN A 101 4.61 -4.83 3.95
N LEU A 102 3.47 -4.21 4.26
CA LEU A 102 2.72 -3.40 3.30
C LEU A 102 2.34 -2.05 3.90
N THR A 103 2.69 -0.97 3.20
CA THR A 103 2.28 0.40 3.55
C THR A 103 1.42 0.99 2.43
N LEU A 104 0.15 1.26 2.73
CA LEU A 104 -0.84 1.93 1.87
C LEU A 104 -1.36 3.23 2.50
N SER A 105 -0.59 3.80 3.43
CA SER A 105 -0.97 5.01 4.15
C SER A 105 -1.00 6.22 3.22
N HIS A 106 -1.88 7.19 3.47
CA HIS A 106 -2.04 8.39 2.66
C HIS A 106 -2.34 8.07 1.19
N THR A 107 -3.20 7.08 0.97
CA THR A 107 -3.78 6.75 -0.34
C THR A 107 -5.26 7.15 -0.34
N ASN A 108 -5.99 6.81 -1.40
CA ASN A 108 -7.43 7.07 -1.53
C ASN A 108 -8.25 5.76 -1.46
N ILE A 109 -7.71 4.72 -0.81
CA ILE A 109 -8.39 3.45 -0.60
C ILE A 109 -9.39 3.62 0.54
N LEU A 110 -10.68 3.54 0.21
CA LEU A 110 -11.81 3.76 1.13
C LEU A 110 -12.64 2.51 1.42
N THR A 111 -12.33 1.38 0.79
CA THR A 111 -13.05 0.11 0.95
C THR A 111 -12.06 -1.03 1.05
N LEU A 112 -12.25 -1.86 2.08
CA LEU A 112 -11.52 -3.10 2.29
C LEU A 112 -12.53 -4.23 2.48
N ASP A 113 -12.36 -5.28 1.68
CA ASP A 113 -13.16 -6.48 1.70
C ASP A 113 -12.29 -7.74 1.79
N HIS A 114 -12.93 -8.90 1.75
CA HIS A 114 -12.25 -10.20 1.83
C HIS A 114 -11.29 -10.49 0.65
N THR A 115 -11.39 -9.74 -0.45
CA THR A 115 -10.53 -9.89 -1.64
C THR A 115 -9.31 -8.97 -1.61
N SER A 116 -9.40 -7.85 -0.88
CA SER A 116 -8.40 -6.77 -0.86
C SER A 116 -6.98 -7.25 -0.49
N PHE A 117 -6.86 -8.28 0.35
CA PHE A 117 -5.57 -8.88 0.75
C PHE A 117 -5.53 -10.39 0.56
N ALA A 118 -6.32 -10.92 -0.39
CA ALA A 118 -6.45 -12.36 -0.59
C ALA A 118 -5.09 -13.03 -0.83
N GLY A 119 -4.83 -14.13 -0.10
CA GLY A 119 -3.63 -14.95 -0.26
C GLY A 119 -2.36 -14.41 0.41
N LEU A 120 -2.38 -13.24 1.07
CA LEU A 120 -1.22 -12.66 1.76
C LEU A 120 -0.97 -13.28 3.14
N HIS A 121 -0.85 -14.61 3.19
CA HIS A 121 -0.71 -15.35 4.45
C HIS A 121 0.62 -15.12 5.18
N ALA A 122 1.62 -14.53 4.51
CA ALA A 122 2.90 -14.16 5.10
C ALA A 122 2.92 -12.75 5.72
N LEU A 123 1.88 -11.94 5.46
CA LEU A 123 1.84 -10.53 5.87
C LEU A 123 1.81 -10.41 7.39
N ARG A 124 2.71 -9.58 7.92
CA ARG A 124 2.86 -9.32 9.36
C ARG A 124 2.54 -7.88 9.73
N PHE A 125 2.83 -6.94 8.83
CA PHE A 125 2.68 -5.50 9.08
C PHE A 125 1.84 -4.87 7.97
N LEU A 126 0.73 -4.23 8.36
CA LEU A 126 -0.15 -3.48 7.46
C LEU A 126 -0.40 -2.08 8.01
N TYR A 127 0.03 -1.06 7.26
CA TYR A 127 -0.16 0.35 7.60
C TYR A 127 -1.02 1.05 6.56
N MET A 128 -2.23 1.45 6.94
CA MET A 128 -3.15 2.21 6.10
C MET A 128 -3.61 3.49 6.79
N ASP A 129 -2.68 4.25 7.35
CA ASP A 129 -3.00 5.48 8.07
C ASP A 129 -3.33 6.62 7.11
N GLY A 130 -4.24 7.52 7.49
CA GLY A 130 -4.41 8.80 6.80
C GLY A 130 -5.09 8.72 5.44
N ASN A 131 -5.95 7.73 5.21
CA ASN A 131 -6.74 7.65 3.98
C ASN A 131 -8.03 8.49 4.04
N CYS A 132 -8.42 8.98 5.23
CA CYS A 132 -9.51 9.93 5.36
C CYS A 132 -9.38 10.81 6.61
N TYR A 133 -8.85 12.02 6.44
CA TYR A 133 -8.71 13.03 7.50
C TYR A 133 -8.51 14.43 6.92
N TYR A 134 -8.29 15.45 7.75
CA TYR A 134 -8.23 16.85 7.28
C TYR A 134 -7.18 17.13 6.18
N SER A 135 -6.02 16.47 6.18
CA SER A 135 -5.01 16.67 5.10
C SER A 135 -5.16 15.70 3.93
N ASN A 136 -6.07 14.72 4.02
CA ASN A 136 -6.46 13.85 2.92
C ASN A 136 -7.97 13.58 3.03
N PRO A 137 -8.80 14.59 2.73
CA PRO A 137 -10.24 14.52 2.97
C PRO A 137 -10.88 13.54 2.01
N CYS A 138 -11.96 12.92 2.47
CA CYS A 138 -12.73 11.97 1.69
C CYS A 138 -14.23 12.12 2.00
N SER A 139 -15.11 11.57 1.15
CA SER A 139 -16.56 11.77 1.28
C SER A 139 -17.23 10.90 2.35
N ARG A 140 -16.58 9.82 2.79
CA ARG A 140 -17.13 8.84 3.75
C ARG A 140 -16.01 8.12 4.48
N ALA A 141 -16.25 7.65 5.70
CA ALA A 141 -15.28 6.86 6.44
C ALA A 141 -14.71 5.69 5.61
N VAL A 142 -13.47 5.27 5.92
CA VAL A 142 -12.94 4.03 5.35
C VAL A 142 -13.82 2.87 5.81
N GLU A 143 -14.34 2.12 4.85
CA GLU A 143 -15.21 0.97 5.10
C GLU A 143 -14.36 -0.30 5.15
N VAL A 144 -14.48 -1.02 6.26
CA VAL A 144 -13.83 -2.31 6.46
C VAL A 144 -14.90 -3.36 6.67
N ALA A 145 -15.05 -4.28 5.71
CA ALA A 145 -15.99 -5.39 5.84
C ALA A 145 -15.60 -6.28 7.04
N PRO A 146 -16.57 -6.96 7.70
CA PRO A 146 -16.33 -7.75 8.91
C PRO A 146 -15.18 -8.76 8.82
N ASP A 147 -14.90 -9.32 7.64
CA ASP A 147 -13.86 -10.35 7.46
C ASP A 147 -12.71 -9.92 6.55
N ALA A 148 -12.57 -8.61 6.29
CA ALA A 148 -11.58 -8.07 5.34
C ALA A 148 -10.14 -8.48 5.65
N PHE A 149 -9.82 -8.69 6.93
CA PHE A 149 -8.48 -9.06 7.39
C PHE A 149 -8.34 -10.52 7.81
N LEU A 150 -9.45 -11.29 7.91
CA LEU A 150 -9.47 -12.59 8.57
C LEU A 150 -8.50 -13.62 7.95
N SER A 151 -8.20 -13.48 6.66
CA SER A 151 -7.26 -14.36 5.93
C SER A 151 -5.78 -14.12 6.28
N LEU A 152 -5.45 -13.00 6.93
CA LEU A 152 -4.10 -12.56 7.29
C LEU A 152 -3.64 -13.21 8.61
N ARG A 153 -3.50 -14.54 8.59
CA ARG A 153 -3.24 -15.37 9.79
C ARG A 153 -1.92 -15.07 10.54
N LYS A 154 -1.00 -14.31 9.95
CA LYS A 154 0.29 -13.92 10.54
C LYS A 154 0.36 -12.42 10.84
N LEU A 155 -0.74 -11.69 10.67
CA LEU A 155 -0.76 -10.25 10.88
C LEU A 155 -0.59 -9.96 12.37
N THR A 156 0.48 -9.27 12.72
CA THR A 156 0.80 -8.88 14.11
C THR A 156 0.60 -7.38 14.32
N HIS A 157 0.77 -6.56 13.27
CA HIS A 157 0.66 -5.11 13.35
C HIS A 157 -0.33 -4.59 12.32
N LEU A 158 -1.38 -3.92 12.81
CA LEU A 158 -2.37 -3.23 12.00
C LEU A 158 -2.50 -1.79 12.46
N SER A 159 -2.29 -0.84 11.55
CA SER A 159 -2.52 0.58 11.78
C SER A 159 -3.54 1.13 10.81
N LEU A 160 -4.61 1.70 11.36
CA LEU A 160 -5.73 2.35 10.65
C LEU A 160 -6.01 3.75 11.24
N LYS A 161 -4.97 4.49 11.61
CA LYS A 161 -5.11 5.84 12.17
C LYS A 161 -5.67 6.79 11.12
N TYR A 162 -6.35 7.88 11.53
CA TYR A 162 -6.77 8.94 10.60
C TYR A 162 -7.58 8.43 9.40
N ASN A 163 -8.55 7.55 9.65
CA ASN A 163 -9.40 6.93 8.62
C ASN A 163 -10.88 7.24 8.79
N ASN A 164 -11.20 8.23 9.63
CA ASN A 164 -12.56 8.65 9.92
C ASN A 164 -13.47 7.50 10.44
N LEU A 165 -12.88 6.46 11.05
CA LEU A 165 -13.63 5.30 11.55
C LEU A 165 -14.52 5.68 12.73
N THR A 166 -15.74 5.16 12.76
CA THR A 166 -16.70 5.37 13.87
C THR A 166 -16.84 4.16 14.78
N ALA A 167 -16.35 3.00 14.36
CA ALA A 167 -16.30 1.77 15.14
C ALA A 167 -15.01 0.99 14.84
N VAL A 168 -14.64 0.09 15.76
CA VAL A 168 -13.55 -0.87 15.53
C VAL A 168 -14.00 -1.87 14.46
N PRO A 169 -13.16 -2.19 13.45
CA PRO A 169 -13.47 -3.24 12.49
C PRO A 169 -13.74 -4.59 13.17
N ARG A 170 -14.73 -5.33 12.67
CA ARG A 170 -15.08 -6.65 13.21
C ARG A 170 -14.10 -7.72 12.73
N ASN A 171 -14.14 -8.88 13.38
CA ASN A 171 -13.36 -10.10 13.13
C ASN A 171 -11.89 -9.85 12.71
N LEU A 172 -11.23 -8.97 13.47
CA LEU A 172 -9.78 -8.76 13.32
C LEU A 172 -9.01 -10.07 13.56
N PRO A 173 -7.85 -10.26 12.92
CA PRO A 173 -7.07 -11.48 13.08
C PRO A 173 -6.67 -11.69 14.54
N PRO A 174 -6.84 -12.90 15.11
CA PRO A 174 -6.45 -13.19 16.49
C PRO A 174 -4.92 -13.17 16.69
N SER A 175 -4.14 -13.12 15.62
CA SER A 175 -2.68 -12.98 15.66
C SER A 175 -2.19 -11.55 15.94
N LEU A 176 -3.09 -10.56 16.02
CA LEU A 176 -2.70 -9.18 16.24
C LEU A 176 -2.06 -8.98 17.61
N GLU A 177 -0.89 -8.35 17.61
CA GLU A 177 -0.15 -7.91 18.79
C GLU A 177 -0.27 -6.39 18.97
N TYR A 178 -0.36 -5.65 17.86
CA TYR A 178 -0.45 -4.19 17.83
C TYR A 178 -1.61 -3.75 16.94
N LEU A 179 -2.59 -3.10 17.56
CA LEU A 179 -3.74 -2.51 16.88
C LEU A 179 -3.76 -1.00 17.14
N LEU A 180 -3.53 -0.20 16.10
CA LEU A 180 -3.43 1.25 16.21
C LEU A 180 -4.62 1.91 15.50
N LEU A 181 -5.55 2.45 16.29
CA LEU A 181 -6.80 3.08 15.82
C LEU A 181 -6.92 4.56 16.24
N SER A 182 -5.84 5.17 16.72
CA SER A 182 -5.83 6.57 17.17
C SER A 182 -6.26 7.55 16.08
N TYR A 183 -6.81 8.69 16.48
CA TYR A 183 -7.26 9.76 15.57
C TYR A 183 -8.34 9.32 14.57
N ASN A 184 -9.24 8.46 15.04
CA ASN A 184 -10.53 8.19 14.42
C ASN A 184 -11.64 8.80 15.28
N HIS A 185 -12.90 8.55 14.94
CA HIS A 185 -14.09 8.97 15.67
C HIS A 185 -14.75 7.81 16.44
N ILE A 186 -13.94 6.86 16.90
CA ILE A 186 -14.38 5.72 17.73
C ILE A 186 -14.58 6.23 19.15
N VAL A 187 -15.83 6.54 19.50
CA VAL A 187 -16.19 7.11 20.82
C VAL A 187 -16.60 6.05 21.85
N LYS A 188 -16.81 4.80 21.41
CA LYS A 188 -17.16 3.67 22.28
C LYS A 188 -16.63 2.35 21.72
N LEU A 189 -16.33 1.42 22.62
CA LEU A 189 -16.09 0.01 22.30
C LEU A 189 -17.43 -0.71 22.47
N THR A 190 -17.90 -1.36 21.41
CA THR A 190 -19.12 -2.17 21.41
C THR A 190 -18.78 -3.63 21.22
#